data_AF-A0A7K8SFW9-F1
#
_entry.id   AF-A0A7K8SFW9-F1
#
_cell.length_a   1.000
_cell.length_b   1.000
_cell.length_c   1.000
_cell.angle_alpha   90.00
_cell.angle_beta   90.00
_cell.angle_gamma   90.00
#
_symmetry.space_group_name_H-M   'P 1'
#
loop_
_entity.id
_entity.type
_entity.pdbx_description
1 polymer ?
#
loop_
_entity_poly.entity_id
_entity_poly.type
_entity_poly.pdbx_seq_one_letter_code
_entity_poly.pdbx_strand_id
1 'polypeptide(L)' 'FGRGGEEVPCVLGISKEFVVLVDLVAKEVVFNCFTGDVIGWSAEGAALRIYHGRGDLVSIRVGPPGSSGTSGTEEGAEGA' A
#
# COMPACT_ATOMS: atom_id res chain seq x y z
N PHE A 1 8.85 -4.15 15.28
CA PHE A 1 8.59 -4.14 13.84
C PHE A 1 7.46 -5.13 13.58
N GLY A 2 6.22 -4.61 13.52
CA GLY A 2 4.98 -5.33 13.83
C GLY A 2 4.75 -6.59 13.00
N ARG A 3 4.46 -7.70 13.68
CA ARG A 3 4.46 -9.06 13.14
C ARG A 3 3.05 -9.66 13.05
N GLY A 4 2.02 -8.86 12.76
CA GLY A 4 0.64 -9.39 12.84
C GLY A 4 -0.49 -8.54 12.28
N GLY A 5 -0.23 -7.64 11.33
CA GLY A 5 -1.29 -7.02 10.52
C GLY A 5 -1.33 -7.68 9.15
N GLU A 6 -2.53 -7.93 8.62
CA GLU A 6 -2.69 -8.35 7.24
C GLU A 6 -2.15 -7.25 6.31
N GLU A 7 -1.29 -7.63 5.36
CA GLU A 7 -0.83 -6.69 4.33
C GLU A 7 -1.97 -6.46 3.35
N VAL A 8 -2.41 -5.20 3.20
CA VAL A 8 -3.46 -4.83 2.27
C VAL A 8 -2.85 -4.48 0.92
N PRO A 9 -3.28 -5.10 -0.20
CA PRO A 9 -2.90 -4.67 -1.54
C PRO A 9 -3.34 -3.23 -1.76
N CYS A 10 -2.37 -2.32 -1.92
CA CYS A 10 -2.67 -0.91 -2.06
C CYS A 10 -1.81 -0.22 -3.12
N VAL A 11 -2.24 0.97 -3.53
CA VAL A 11 -1.44 1.90 -4.32
C VAL A 11 -1.07 3.12 -3.50
N LEU A 12 0.15 3.61 -3.70
CA LEU A 12 0.65 4.84 -3.09
C LEU A 12 0.38 6.03 -4.03
N GLY A 13 -0.39 7.00 -3.56
CA GLY A 13 -0.59 8.29 -4.21
C GLY A 13 0.18 9.38 -3.46
N ILE A 14 0.94 10.19 -4.19
CA ILE A 14 1.65 11.36 -3.65
C ILE A 14 1.29 12.58 -4.50
N SER A 15 0.90 13.65 -3.83
CA SER A 15 0.67 14.96 -4.43
C SER A 15 1.36 16.04 -3.59
N LYS A 16 1.24 17.29 -4.03
CA LYS A 16 1.71 18.43 -3.24
C LYS A 16 1.05 18.50 -1.86
N GLU A 17 -0.21 18.10 -1.75
CA GLU A 17 -1.03 18.32 -0.56
C GLU A 17 -1.19 17.06 0.29
N PHE A 18 -1.28 15.90 -0.35
CA PHE A 18 -1.60 14.64 0.31
C PHE A 18 -0.67 13.50 -0.08
N VAL A 19 -0.42 12.64 0.91
CA VAL A 19 0.08 11.27 0.74
C VAL A 19 -1.04 10.32 1.14
N VAL A 20 -1.41 9.42 0.23
CA VAL A 20 -2.54 8.50 0.43
C VAL A 20 -2.17 7.06 0.07
N LEU A 21 -2.77 6.10 0.77
CA LEU A 21 -2.84 4.71 0.33
C LEU A 21 -4.29 4.35 0.04
N VAL A 22 -4.50 3.72 -1.11
CA VAL A 22 -5.83 3.24 -1.54
C VAL A 22 -5.80 1.73 -1.61
N ASP A 23 -6.70 1.08 -0.88
CA ASP A 23 -6.92 -0.37 -0.95
C ASP A 23 -7.48 -0.73 -2.33
N LEU A 24 -6.81 -1.67 -3.01
CA LEU A 24 -7.19 -2.12 -4.35
C LEU A 24 -8.42 -3.04 -4.35
N VAL A 25 -8.73 -3.70 -3.25
CA VAL A 25 -9.88 -4.59 -3.10
C VAL A 25 -11.10 -3.78 -2.67
N ALA A 26 -11.01 -3.07 -1.54
CA ALA A 26 -12.13 -2.28 -1.01
C ALA A 26 -12.42 -1.01 -1.84
N LYS A 27 -11.44 -0.52 -2.62
CA LYS A 27 -11.50 0.76 -3.35
C LYS A 27 -11.67 1.97 -2.44
N GLU A 28 -11.10 1.92 -1.23
CA GLU A 28 -11.19 2.96 -0.22
C GLU A 28 -9.81 3.50 0.16
N VAL A 29 -9.77 4.74 0.67
CA VAL A 29 -8.57 5.36 1.22
C VAL A 29 -8.33 4.78 2.62
N VAL A 30 -7.27 3.98 2.77
CA VAL A 30 -6.89 3.34 4.04
C VAL A 30 -5.81 4.11 4.80
N PHE A 31 -5.15 5.05 4.13
CA PHE A 31 -4.22 6.00 4.74
C PHE A 31 -4.30 7.34 4.03
N ASN A 32 -4.25 8.42 4.80
CA ASN A 32 -4.20 9.80 4.32
C ASN A 32 -3.44 10.65 5.34
N CYS A 33 -2.47 11.43 4.88
CA CYS A 33 -1.91 12.54 5.64
C CYS A 33 -1.59 13.71 4.73
N PHE A 34 -1.48 14.91 5.32
CA PHE A 34 -0.94 16.04 4.60
C PHE A 34 0.55 15.81 4.33
N THR A 35 1.03 16.19 3.15
CA THR A 35 2.45 16.10 2.81
C THR A 35 3.33 16.88 3.81
N GLY A 36 2.81 17.96 4.39
CA GLY A 36 3.48 18.73 5.45
C GLY A 36 3.62 18.01 6.79
N ASP A 37 2.83 16.97 7.05
CA ASP A 37 2.93 16.15 8.27
C ASP A 37 3.97 15.05 8.14
N VAL A 38 4.54 14.83 6.96
CA VAL A 38 5.61 13.87 6.74
C VAL A 38 6.91 14.42 7.31
N ILE A 39 7.45 13.75 8.33
CA ILE A 39 8.69 14.12 9.00
C ILE A 39 9.89 13.65 8.19
N GLY A 40 9.76 12.50 7.53
CA GLY A 40 10.79 11.92 6.67
C GLY A 40 10.42 10.53 6.18
N TRP A 41 11.19 10.02 5.21
CA TRP A 41 11.03 8.68 4.68
C TRP A 41 12.37 7.99 4.48
N SER A 42 12.35 6.65 4.48
CA SER A 42 13.49 5.85 4.06
C SER A 42 13.06 4.71 3.16
N ALA A 43 13.91 4.37 2.19
CA ALA A 43 13.74 3.23 1.32
C ALA A 43 14.84 2.20 1.61
N GLU A 44 14.46 0.94 1.76
CA GLU A 44 15.38 -0.17 2.01
C GLU A 44 14.92 -1.40 1.21
N GLY A 45 15.68 -1.75 0.18
CA GLY A 45 15.29 -2.79 -0.77
C GLY A 45 13.94 -2.46 -1.43
N ALA A 46 12.97 -3.36 -1.27
CA ALA A 46 11.62 -3.21 -1.80
C ALA A 46 10.64 -2.49 -0.84
N ALA A 47 11.12 -1.98 0.31
CA ALA A 47 10.28 -1.35 1.32
C ALA A 47 10.47 0.18 1.35
N LEU A 48 9.37 0.91 1.49
CA LEU A 48 9.30 2.35 1.74
C LEU A 48 8.65 2.58 3.11
N ARG A 49 9.35 3.31 3.98
CA ARG A 49 8.87 3.70 5.32
C ARG A 49 8.63 5.20 5.34
N ILE A 50 7.43 5.62 5.73
CA ILE A 50 7.06 7.03 5.82
C ILE A 50 6.71 7.33 7.28
N TYR A 51 7.44 8.26 7.88
CA TYR A 51 7.20 8.74 9.24
C TYR A 51 6.41 10.05 9.19
N HIS A 52 5.32 10.13 9.95
CA HIS A 52 4.41 11.27 9.91
C HIS A 52 3.86 11.66 11.29
N GLY A 53 3.28 12.86 11.38
CA GLY A 53 2.61 13.36 12.58
C GLY A 53 3.55 13.48 13.78
N ARG A 54 3.37 12.60 14.78
CA ARG A 54 4.20 12.56 16.00
C ARG A 54 5.25 11.44 15.99
N GLY A 55 5.53 10.88 14.82
CA GLY A 55 6.45 9.75 14.64
C GLY A 55 5.75 8.42 14.33
N ASP A 56 4.47 8.47 13.93
CA ASP A 56 3.76 7.30 13.42
C ASP A 56 4.39 6.83 12.11
N LEU A 57 4.25 5.53 11.81
CA LEU A 57 4.91 4.88 10.70
C LEU A 57 3.91 4.13 9.84
N VAL A 58 3.90 4.44 8.54
CA VAL A 58 3.34 3.57 7.51
C VAL A 58 4.47 2.92 6.70
N SER A 59 4.36 1.61 6.49
CA SER A 59 5.35 0.83 5.75
C SER A 59 4.68 0.21 4.54
N ILE A 60 5.28 0.42 3.38
CA ILE A 60 4.81 -0.07 2.08
C ILE A 60 5.91 -0.96 1.52
N ARG A 61 5.54 -2.03 0.84
CA ARG A 61 6.51 -2.87 0.14
C ARG A 61 6.03 -3.16 -1.27
N VAL A 62 6.96 -3.23 -2.21
CA VAL A 62 6.68 -3.73 -3.55
C VAL A 62 6.47 -5.24 -3.44
N GLY A 63 5.27 -5.68 -3.81
CA GLY A 63 4.96 -7.10 -3.93
C GLY A 63 5.77 -7.75 -5.06
N PRO A 64 5.81 -9.09 -5.14
CA PRO A 64 6.48 -9.79 -6.24
C PRO A 64 5.98 -9.29 -7.60
N PRO A 65 6.83 -9.23 -8.64
CA PRO A 65 6.37 -8.94 -9.99
C PRO A 65 5.26 -9.94 -10.38
N GLY A 66 4.08 -9.45 -10.76
CA GLY A 66 2.89 -10.27 -11.03
C GLY A 66 1.86 -10.32 -9.91
N SER A 67 2.12 -9.71 -8.74
CA SER A 67 1.13 -9.56 -7.66
C SER A 67 0.14 -8.40 -7.90
N SER A 68 -0.04 -7.96 -9.16
CA SER A 68 -1.16 -7.09 -9.51
C SER A 68 -2.42 -7.75 -8.96
N GLY A 69 -3.18 -7.04 -8.12
CA GLY A 69 -4.33 -7.55 -7.37
C GLY A 69 -5.53 -7.96 -8.22
N THR A 70 -5.31 -8.63 -9.35
CA THR A 70 -6.28 -9.39 -10.10
C THR A 70 -6.29 -10.82 -9.55
N SER A 71 -6.97 -11.02 -8.42
CA SER A 71 -7.67 -12.28 -8.18
C SER A 71 -8.87 -12.34 -9.14
N GLY A 72 -8.60 -12.50 -10.43
CA GLY A 72 -9.62 -12.91 -11.39
C GLY A 72 -9.70 -14.43 -11.34
N THR A 73 -10.63 -14.97 -10.57
CA THR A 73 -11.12 -16.33 -10.80
C THR A 73 -11.88 -16.32 -12.12
N GLU A 74 -11.23 -16.74 -13.21
CA GLU A 74 -11.96 -17.23 -14.37
C GLU A 74 -12.34 -18.69 -14.09
N GLU A 75 -13.58 -18.86 -13.67
CA GLU A 75 -14.30 -20.13 -13.64
C GLU A 75 -14.73 -20.49 -15.07
N GLY A 76 -14.43 -21.72 -15.50
CA GLY A 76 -15.20 -22.42 -16.54
C GLY A 76 -14.47 -22.69 -17.87
N ALA A 77 -14.06 -23.95 -18.06
CA ALA A 77 -14.60 -24.86 -19.08
C ALA A 77 -13.71 -26.11 -19.24
N GLU A 78 -14.00 -27.18 -18.50
CA GLU A 78 -13.62 -28.53 -18.93
C GLU A 78 -14.86 -29.17 -19.54
N GLY A 79 -14.93 -29.13 -20.86
CA GLY A 79 -15.88 -29.91 -21.65
C GLY A 79 -15.08 -30.71 -22.67
N ALA A 80 -14.93 -32.01 -22.42
CA ALA A 80 -14.50 -33.01 -23.39
C ALA A 80 -15.27 -34.31 -23.11
#